data_AF-A0A1B1M525-F1
#
_entry.id   AF-A0A1B1M525-F1
#
_cell.length_a   1.000
_cell.length_b   1.000
_cell.length_c   1.000
_cell.angle_alpha   90.00
_cell.angle_beta   90.00
_cell.angle_gamma   90.00
#
_symmetry.space_group_name_H-M   'P 1'
#
loop_
_entity.id
_entity.type
_entity.pdbx_description
1 polymer ?
#
loop_
_entity_poly.entity_id
_entity_poly.type
_entity_poly.pdbx_seq_one_letter_code
_entity_poly.pdbx_strand_id
1 'polypeptide(L)'
;MTERHIIRGGRSDDRDVFEYALLRVVPRVERGECINAGVLVYCRARSYVGVRTHLDEARLLVLDPAADVAGVRAALRAVEGVCAGGAAAGQAAGDDPGRRFRWLIAPRSTVVQPGPVHTGLTTDPAAETERLLELLVR
;
A
#
# COMPACT_ATOMS: atom_id res chain seq x y z
N MET A 1 -27.62 -39.89 6.41
CA MET A 1 -26.18 -39.65 6.20
C MET A 1 -26.06 -38.92 4.86
N THR A 2 -25.77 -37.63 4.79
CA THR A 2 -24.66 -36.93 5.46
C THR A 2 -25.08 -35.51 5.78
N GLU A 3 -25.19 -35.21 7.07
CA GLU A 3 -25.52 -33.90 7.60
C GLU A 3 -24.28 -33.01 7.48
N ARG A 4 -24.28 -32.07 6.53
CA ARG A 4 -23.21 -31.08 6.42
C ARG A 4 -23.38 -30.11 7.59
N HIS A 5 -22.52 -30.27 8.60
CA HIS A 5 -22.31 -29.29 9.65
C HIS A 5 -21.94 -27.95 9.01
N ILE A 6 -22.93 -27.09 8.78
CA ILE A 6 -22.70 -25.68 8.56
C ILE A 6 -22.41 -25.13 9.96
N ILE A 7 -21.13 -24.90 10.26
CA ILE A 7 -20.73 -24.08 11.41
C ILE A 7 -21.52 -22.78 11.29
N ARG A 8 -22.53 -22.57 12.15
CA ARG A 8 -23.12 -21.24 12.36
C ARG A 8 -21.97 -20.34 12.79
N GLY A 9 -21.49 -19.48 11.88
CA GLY A 9 -20.51 -18.46 12.21
C GLY A 9 -20.99 -17.67 13.42
N GLY A 10 -20.22 -17.72 14.51
CA GLY A 10 -20.47 -16.88 15.68
C GLY A 10 -20.54 -15.40 15.27
N ARG A 11 -21.33 -14.62 16.02
CA ARG A 11 -21.55 -13.15 15.92
C ARG A 11 -20.70 -12.47 14.84
N SER A 12 -21.36 -11.97 13.78
CA SER A 12 -20.74 -11.16 12.74
C SER A 12 -19.92 -10.05 13.40
N ASP A 13 -18.62 -10.24 13.37
CA ASP A 13 -17.69 -9.15 13.60
C ASP A 13 -17.88 -8.20 12.42
N ASP A 14 -18.17 -6.91 12.68
CA ASP A 14 -18.50 -5.89 11.66
C ASP A 14 -17.24 -5.47 10.86
N ARG A 15 -16.33 -6.42 10.66
CA ARG A 15 -15.00 -6.25 10.08
C ARG A 15 -14.96 -6.82 8.67
N ASP A 16 -14.49 -6.00 7.75
CA ASP A 16 -14.27 -6.36 6.36
C ASP A 16 -12.83 -6.81 6.13
N VAL A 17 -12.64 -7.71 5.18
CA VAL A 17 -11.31 -8.09 4.70
C VAL A 17 -10.71 -6.93 3.92
N PHE A 18 -9.43 -6.63 4.21
CA PHE A 18 -8.62 -5.72 3.41
C PHE A 18 -7.29 -6.38 3.04
N GLU A 19 -6.70 -5.88 1.96
CA GLU A 19 -5.35 -6.18 1.50
C GLU A 19 -4.46 -4.97 1.74
N TYR A 20 -3.19 -5.17 2.10
CA TYR A 20 -2.23 -4.08 2.18
C TYR A 20 -0.86 -4.48 1.64
N ALA A 21 -0.10 -3.49 1.18
CA ALA A 21 1.28 -3.65 0.75
C ALA A 21 2.11 -2.43 1.20
N LEU A 22 3.36 -2.66 1.59
CA LEU A 22 4.30 -1.58 1.89
C LEU A 22 4.83 -0.98 0.58
N LEU A 23 5.01 0.34 0.56
CA LEU A 23 5.87 1.00 -0.41
C LEU A 23 7.28 1.05 0.19
N ARG A 24 8.25 0.50 -0.53
CA ARG A 24 9.66 0.45 -0.13
C ARG A 24 10.48 1.35 -1.03
N VAL A 25 11.41 2.08 -0.44
CA VAL A 25 12.42 2.86 -1.16
C VAL A 25 13.72 2.07 -1.17
N VAL A 26 14.18 1.73 -2.37
CA VAL A 26 15.39 0.98 -2.68
C VAL A 26 16.35 1.94 -3.40
N PRO A 27 17.19 2.73 -2.69
CA PRO A 27 18.03 3.75 -3.32
C PRO A 27 18.99 3.16 -4.38
N ARG A 28 19.46 1.93 -4.15
CA ARG A 28 20.28 1.16 -5.10
C ARG A 28 19.61 -0.18 -5.38
N VAL A 29 18.88 -0.25 -6.48
CA VAL A 29 18.10 -1.44 -6.89
C VAL A 29 18.96 -2.70 -6.93
N GLU A 30 20.19 -2.61 -7.43
CA GLU A 30 21.15 -3.73 -7.51
C GLU A 30 21.57 -4.30 -6.14
N ARG A 31 21.52 -3.48 -5.08
CA ARG A 31 21.88 -3.91 -3.70
C ARG A 31 20.69 -4.41 -2.92
N GLY A 32 19.48 -3.95 -3.26
CA GLY A 32 18.23 -4.39 -2.63
C GLY A 32 17.99 -3.88 -1.20
N GLU A 33 18.89 -3.10 -0.63
CA GLU A 33 18.66 -2.44 0.66
C GLU A 33 17.49 -1.46 0.54
N CYS A 34 16.63 -1.44 1.56
CA CYS A 34 15.44 -0.63 1.50
C CYS A 34 14.98 -0.13 2.87
N ILE A 35 14.19 0.94 2.83
CA ILE A 35 13.36 1.40 3.93
C ILE A 35 11.89 1.37 3.51
N ASN A 36 10.98 1.15 4.47
CA ASN A 36 9.58 1.39 4.22
C ASN A 36 9.34 2.90 4.12
N ALA A 37 8.47 3.32 3.21
CA ALA A 37 8.14 4.73 2.99
C ALA A 37 6.63 4.99 2.79
N GLY A 38 5.80 3.96 2.92
CA GLY A 38 4.35 4.10 2.85
C GLY A 38 3.62 2.78 2.91
N VAL A 39 2.29 2.86 2.97
CA VAL A 39 1.38 1.72 3.01
C VAL A 39 0.24 1.98 2.03
N LEU A 40 -0.04 1.00 1.18
CA LEU A 40 -1.24 0.89 0.35
C LEU A 40 -2.24 -0.03 1.06
N VAL A 41 -3.51 0.37 1.11
CA VAL A 41 -4.62 -0.45 1.63
C VAL A 41 -5.72 -0.51 0.57
N TYR A 42 -6.29 -1.69 0.37
CA TYR A 42 -7.45 -1.92 -0.47
C TYR A 42 -8.49 -2.74 0.28
N CYS A 43 -9.72 -2.26 0.35
CA CYS A 43 -10.85 -2.97 0.93
C CYS A 43 -11.98 -3.02 -0.09
N ARG A 44 -12.17 -4.21 -0.69
CA ARG A 44 -13.20 -4.44 -1.72
C ARG A 44 -14.61 -4.16 -1.21
N ALA A 45 -14.94 -4.61 0.00
CA ALA A 45 -16.27 -4.45 0.58
C ALA A 45 -16.67 -2.97 0.72
N ARG A 46 -15.69 -2.10 0.97
CA ARG A 46 -15.87 -0.65 1.11
C ARG A 46 -15.55 0.13 -0.17
N SER A 47 -15.22 -0.55 -1.28
CA SER A 47 -14.70 0.08 -2.52
C SER A 47 -13.57 1.08 -2.25
N TYR A 48 -12.73 0.80 -1.26
CA TYR A 48 -11.69 1.70 -0.79
C TYR A 48 -10.34 1.29 -1.34
N VAL A 49 -9.60 2.25 -1.89
CA VAL A 49 -8.14 2.16 -2.05
C VAL A 49 -7.55 3.43 -1.45
N GLY A 50 -6.54 3.26 -0.61
CA GLY A 50 -5.88 4.37 0.06
C GLY A 50 -4.39 4.14 0.17
N VAL A 51 -3.67 5.24 0.33
CA VAL A 51 -2.24 5.23 0.55
C VAL A 51 -1.87 6.31 1.55
N ARG A 52 -0.85 6.02 2.36
CA ARG A 52 -0.11 7.01 3.11
C ARG A 52 1.37 6.82 2.92
N THR A 53 2.10 7.92 2.83
CA THR A 53 3.55 7.91 2.67
C THR A 53 4.22 8.73 3.76
N HIS A 54 5.43 8.30 4.12
CA HIS A 54 6.33 9.03 4.99
C HIS A 54 7.76 8.66 4.58
N LEU A 55 8.55 9.65 4.19
CA LEU A 55 9.94 9.45 3.82
C LEU A 55 10.86 9.97 4.92
N ASP A 56 11.57 9.06 5.58
CA ASP A 56 12.70 9.40 6.44
C ASP A 56 13.95 9.61 5.57
N GLU A 57 14.24 10.88 5.26
CA GLU A 57 15.37 11.26 4.42
C GLU A 57 16.71 10.91 5.07
N ALA A 58 16.81 11.01 6.39
CA ALA A 58 18.05 10.71 7.09
C ALA A 58 18.37 9.22 6.97
N ARG A 59 17.39 8.33 7.17
CA ARG A 59 17.58 6.88 6.99
C ARG A 59 17.88 6.52 5.53
N LEU A 60 17.25 7.20 4.56
CA LEU A 60 17.54 6.99 3.14
C LEU A 60 19.00 7.35 2.82
N LEU A 61 19.47 8.51 3.26
CA LEU A 61 20.82 9.00 2.98
C LEU A 61 21.91 8.20 3.74
N VAL A 62 21.56 7.50 4.82
CA VAL A 62 22.45 6.53 5.46
C VAL A 62 22.65 5.29 4.58
N LEU A 63 21.60 4.80 3.89
CA LEU A 63 21.73 3.66 2.96
C LEU A 63 22.50 4.04 1.68
N ASP A 64 22.27 5.25 1.19
CA ASP A 64 22.95 5.80 0.01
C ASP A 64 23.06 7.33 0.10
N PRO A 65 24.25 7.87 0.39
CA PRO A 65 24.47 9.32 0.49
C PRO A 65 24.17 10.09 -0.81
N ALA A 66 24.10 9.41 -1.96
CA ALA A 66 23.81 10.01 -3.25
C ALA A 66 22.37 9.76 -3.72
N ALA A 67 21.47 9.28 -2.85
CA ALA A 67 20.08 9.05 -3.20
C ALA A 67 19.36 10.34 -3.65
N ASP A 68 18.60 10.27 -4.74
CA ASP A 68 17.76 11.38 -5.21
C ASP A 68 16.48 11.48 -4.38
N VAL A 69 16.57 12.18 -3.25
CA VAL A 69 15.45 12.42 -2.34
C VAL A 69 14.26 13.08 -3.04
N ALA A 70 14.52 14.04 -3.93
CA ALA A 70 13.47 14.77 -4.65
C ALA A 70 12.71 13.85 -5.62
N GLY A 71 13.43 13.02 -6.36
CA GLY A 71 12.87 11.98 -7.23
C GLY A 71 12.05 10.95 -6.46
N VAL A 72 12.53 10.50 -5.30
CA VAL A 72 11.78 9.59 -4.42
C VAL A 72 10.46 10.23 -3.97
N ARG A 73 10.50 11.48 -3.50
CA ARG A 73 9.28 12.20 -3.10
C ARG A 73 8.31 12.36 -4.28
N ALA A 74 8.81 12.64 -5.49
CA ALA A 74 7.98 12.73 -6.68
C ALA A 74 7.31 11.38 -7.02
N ALA A 75 8.05 10.27 -6.92
CA ALA A 75 7.52 8.93 -7.15
C ALA A 75 6.45 8.55 -6.12
N LEU A 76 6.66 8.86 -4.83
CA LEU A 76 5.66 8.64 -3.78
C LEU A 76 4.37 9.45 -4.04
N ARG A 77 4.50 10.73 -4.42
CA ARG A 77 3.35 11.56 -4.81
C ARG A 77 2.61 11.03 -6.03
N ALA A 78 3.31 10.44 -7.00
CA ALA A 78 2.65 9.82 -8.15
C ALA A 78 1.81 8.61 -7.72
N VAL A 79 2.28 7.81 -6.76
CA VAL A 79 1.48 6.73 -6.17
C VAL A 79 0.24 7.28 -5.45
N GLU A 80 0.38 8.36 -4.68
CA GLU A 80 -0.74 9.08 -4.05
C GLU A 80 -1.78 9.54 -5.08
N GLY A 81 -1.35 10.12 -6.21
CA GLY A 81 -2.22 10.54 -7.29
C GLY A 81 -3.00 9.39 -7.93
N VAL A 82 -2.34 8.25 -8.19
CA VAL A 82 -3.01 7.05 -8.71
C VAL A 82 -4.01 6.48 -7.72
N CYS A 83 -3.69 6.50 -6.43
CA CYS A 83 -4.59 6.03 -5.40
C CYS A 83 -5.86 6.91 -5.29
N ALA A 84 -5.67 8.23 -5.27
CA ALA A 84 -6.74 9.22 -5.22
C ALA A 84 -7.72 9.13 -6.40
N GLY A 85 -7.24 8.70 -7.58
CA GLY A 85 -8.06 8.58 -8.77
C GLY A 85 -8.26 9.91 -9.50
N GLY A 86 -9.25 9.96 -10.38
CA GLY A 86 -9.55 11.15 -11.18
C GLY A 86 -8.38 11.57 -12.08
N ALA A 87 -8.28 12.87 -12.39
CA ALA A 87 -7.21 13.39 -13.26
C ALA A 87 -5.81 13.11 -12.71
N ALA A 88 -5.64 13.04 -11.39
CA ALA A 88 -4.35 12.78 -10.73
C ALA A 88 -3.83 11.35 -10.98
N ALA A 89 -4.72 10.40 -11.32
CA ALA A 89 -4.34 9.04 -11.66
C ALA A 89 -3.86 8.87 -13.11
N GLY A 90 -3.90 9.92 -13.92
CA GLY A 90 -3.42 9.90 -15.30
C GLY A 90 -4.09 8.79 -16.12
N GLN A 91 -3.28 7.85 -16.62
CA GLN A 91 -3.79 6.72 -17.42
C GLN A 91 -4.70 5.77 -16.63
N ALA A 92 -4.63 5.78 -15.29
CA ALA A 92 -5.49 5.00 -14.41
C ALA A 92 -6.76 5.75 -13.96
N ALA A 93 -7.05 6.93 -14.52
CA ALA A 93 -8.21 7.73 -14.15
C ALA A 93 -9.55 6.99 -14.31
N GLY A 94 -9.65 6.14 -15.35
CA GLY A 94 -10.84 5.32 -15.63
C GLY A 94 -10.91 4.00 -14.86
N ASP A 95 -9.90 3.68 -14.04
CA ASP A 95 -9.81 2.40 -13.35
C ASP A 95 -10.52 2.43 -11.98
N ASP A 96 -11.20 1.33 -11.66
CA ASP A 96 -11.80 1.11 -10.35
C ASP A 96 -10.73 0.94 -9.26
N PRO A 97 -11.08 1.13 -7.97
CA PRO A 97 -10.13 1.04 -6.86
C PRO A 97 -9.30 -0.26 -6.83
N GLY A 98 -9.91 -1.39 -7.16
CA GLY A 98 -9.23 -2.69 -7.19
C GLY A 98 -8.22 -2.78 -8.32
N ARG A 99 -8.56 -2.31 -9.52
CA ARG A 99 -7.63 -2.26 -10.66
C ARG A 99 -6.46 -1.31 -10.38
N ARG A 100 -6.71 -0.15 -9.76
CA ARG A 100 -5.64 0.77 -9.32
C ARG A 100 -4.72 0.14 -8.29
N PHE A 101 -5.28 -0.53 -7.27
CA PHE A 101 -4.49 -1.27 -6.28
C PHE A 101 -3.60 -2.33 -6.95
N ARG A 102 -4.18 -3.15 -7.83
CA ARG A 102 -3.45 -4.21 -8.56
C ARG A 102 -2.34 -3.67 -9.46
N TRP A 103 -2.54 -2.50 -10.07
CA TRP A 103 -1.51 -1.82 -10.84
C TRP A 103 -0.38 -1.29 -9.94
N LEU A 104 -0.72 -0.70 -8.79
CA LEU A 104 0.25 -0.15 -7.83
C LEU A 104 1.11 -1.23 -7.16
N ILE A 105 0.57 -2.42 -6.91
CA ILE A 105 1.30 -3.54 -6.31
C ILE A 105 2.02 -4.44 -7.33
N ALA A 106 1.96 -4.10 -8.62
CA ALA A 106 2.67 -4.84 -9.66
C ALA A 106 4.20 -4.75 -9.44
N PRO A 107 4.94 -5.88 -9.41
CA PRO A 107 6.38 -5.89 -9.23
C PRO A 107 7.12 -5.00 -10.24
N ARG A 108 8.10 -4.23 -9.76
CA ARG A 108 8.88 -3.31 -10.57
C ARG A 108 10.25 -3.06 -9.97
N SER A 109 11.27 -3.00 -10.82
CA SER A 109 12.66 -2.72 -10.43
C SER A 109 12.95 -1.21 -10.50
N THR A 110 12.19 -0.43 -9.73
CA THR A 110 12.35 1.04 -9.62
C THR A 110 12.82 1.44 -8.22
N VAL A 111 13.16 2.71 -7.99
CA VAL A 111 13.58 3.16 -6.65
C VAL A 111 12.43 3.03 -5.64
N VAL A 112 11.18 3.30 -6.03
CA VAL A 112 10.00 2.97 -5.22
C VAL A 112 9.43 1.64 -5.71
N GLN A 113 9.31 0.65 -4.82
CA GLN A 113 8.83 -0.69 -5.14
C GLN A 113 7.72 -1.11 -4.17
N PRO A 114 6.68 -1.81 -4.64
CA PRO A 114 5.73 -2.45 -3.74
C PRO A 114 6.36 -3.67 -3.07
N GLY A 115 6.04 -3.87 -1.78
CA GLY A 115 6.31 -5.09 -1.04
C GLY A 115 5.25 -6.18 -1.30
N PRO A 116 5.40 -7.34 -0.63
CA PRO A 116 4.38 -8.39 -0.67
C PRO A 116 3.01 -7.89 -0.20
N VAL A 117 1.95 -8.49 -0.76
CA VAL A 117 0.58 -8.22 -0.33
C VAL A 117 0.25 -9.10 0.87
N HIS A 118 -0.33 -8.48 1.88
CA HIS A 118 -0.83 -9.09 3.11
C HIS A 118 -2.32 -8.82 3.27
N THR A 119 -2.99 -9.56 4.15
CA THR A 119 -4.43 -9.38 4.43
C THR A 119 -4.69 -9.12 5.91
N GLY A 120 -5.81 -8.47 6.18
CA GLY A 120 -6.28 -8.19 7.55
C GLY A 120 -7.79 -8.00 7.60
N LEU A 121 -8.29 -7.67 8.79
CA LEU A 121 -9.69 -7.37 9.07
C LEU A 121 -9.80 -5.96 9.67
N THR A 122 -10.71 -5.14 9.16
CA THR A 122 -10.92 -3.76 9.65
C THR A 122 -12.38 -3.37 9.63
N THR A 123 -12.80 -2.52 10.58
CA THR A 123 -14.09 -1.82 10.53
C THR A 123 -14.00 -0.50 9.75
N ASP A 124 -12.79 0.05 9.59
CA ASP A 124 -12.50 1.31 8.90
C ASP A 124 -11.16 1.21 8.16
N PRO A 125 -11.17 1.05 6.82
CA PRO A 125 -9.93 0.90 6.07
C PRO A 125 -9.11 2.21 5.97
N ALA A 126 -9.73 3.38 6.16
CA ALA A 126 -9.00 4.65 6.19
C ALA A 126 -8.20 4.81 7.49
N ALA A 127 -8.83 4.56 8.63
CA ALA A 127 -8.14 4.54 9.93
C ALA A 127 -7.04 3.46 9.97
N GLU A 128 -7.30 2.28 9.37
CA GLU A 128 -6.32 1.21 9.29
C GLU A 128 -5.09 1.60 8.43
N THR A 129 -5.28 2.42 7.39
CA THR A 129 -4.17 2.92 6.57
C THR A 129 -3.23 3.79 7.41
N GLU A 130 -3.76 4.69 8.25
CA GLU A 130 -2.94 5.50 9.17
C GLU A 130 -2.27 4.64 10.23
N ARG A 131 -3.01 3.70 10.83
CA ARG A 131 -2.47 2.80 11.86
C ARG A 131 -1.28 1.99 11.32
N LEU A 132 -1.37 1.48 10.10
CA LEU A 132 -0.29 0.72 9.47
C LEU A 132 0.90 1.60 9.09
N LEU A 133 0.67 2.86 8.72
CA LEU A 133 1.76 3.82 8.50
C LEU A 133 2.56 4.04 9.79
N GLU A 134 1.87 4.29 10.91
CA GLU A 134 2.51 4.47 12.22
C GLU A 134 3.25 3.21 12.68
N LEU A 135 2.73 2.02 12.39
CA LEU A 135 3.33 0.78 12.87
C LEU A 135 4.52 0.29 12.03
N LEU A 136 4.48 0.52 10.71
CA LEU A 136 5.39 -0.15 9.76
C LEU A 136 6.35 0.83 9.06
N VAL A 137 6.17 2.14 9.21
CA VAL A 137 6.94 3.16 8.48
C VAL A 137 7.56 4.19 9.43
N ARG A 138 6.79 4.72 10.37
CA ARG A 138 7.25 5.69 11.39
C ARG A 138 7.82 4.97 12.62
#